data_AF-A0A438ITF8-F1
#
_entry.id   AF-A0A438ITF8-F1
#
_cell.length_a   1.000
_cell.length_b   1.000
_cell.length_c   1.000
_cell.angle_alpha   90.00
_cell.angle_beta   90.00
_cell.angle_gamma   90.00
#
_symmetry.space_group_name_H-M   'P 1'
#
loop_
_entity.id
_entity.type
_entity.pdbx_description
1 polymer ?
#
loop_
_entity_poly.entity_id
_entity_poly.type
_entity_poly.pdbx_seq_one_letter_code
_entity_poly.pdbx_strand_id
1 'polypeptide(L)' 'MMGSSPRFNKYGIEFGLGKGLAVRSGYAHKFDGKVSCYPGREGGGSIDLEVCLPPNSMSALESNQEFMEAVSLSP' A
#
# COMPACT_ATOMS: atom_id res chain seq x y z
N MET A 1 -6.60 12.08 1.71
CA MET A 1 -5.76 12.13 2.94
C MET A 1 -4.65 11.10 2.86
N MET A 2 -3.38 11.51 3.03
CA MET A 2 -2.24 10.58 3.17
C MET A 2 -2.10 10.15 4.64
N GLY A 3 -1.72 8.91 4.90
CA GLY A 3 -1.37 8.48 6.26
C GLY A 3 -0.54 7.20 6.29
N SER A 4 -0.23 6.75 7.49
CA SER A 4 0.88 5.81 7.72
C SER A 4 2.21 6.39 7.22
N SER A 5 3.30 5.64 7.35
CA SER A 5 4.62 6.03 6.86
C SER A 5 5.39 4.78 6.44
N PRO A 6 6.07 4.80 5.28
CA PRO A 6 6.91 3.69 4.83
C PRO A 6 8.21 3.59 5.64
N ARG A 7 8.54 4.63 6.43
CA ARG A 7 9.75 4.65 7.26
C ARG A 7 9.59 3.88 8.56
N PHE A 8 8.37 3.49 8.92
CA PHE A 8 8.13 2.71 10.13
C PHE A 8 8.42 1.23 9.85
N ASN A 9 9.18 0.60 10.75
CA ASN A 9 9.54 -0.81 10.63
C ASN A 9 8.36 -1.73 10.99
N LYS A 10 7.40 -1.84 10.07
CA LYS A 10 6.19 -2.64 10.28
C LYS A 10 6.45 -4.14 10.15
N TYR A 11 7.35 -4.54 9.25
CA TYR A 11 7.74 -5.93 9.08
C TYR A 11 8.76 -6.43 10.11
N GLY A 12 9.32 -5.55 10.94
CA GLY A 12 10.14 -5.93 12.09
C GLY A 12 9.33 -6.44 13.28
N ILE A 13 8.01 -6.34 13.22
CA ILE A 13 7.11 -6.96 14.19
C ILE A 13 6.95 -8.43 13.78
N GLU A 14 7.53 -9.31 14.58
CA GLU A 14 7.59 -10.76 14.35
C GLU A 14 7.13 -11.47 15.63
N PHE A 15 6.33 -12.54 15.49
CA PHE A 15 5.69 -13.24 16.60
C PHE A 15 6.07 -14.74 16.66
N GLY A 16 7.20 -15.13 16.08
CA GLY A 16 7.62 -16.52 15.89
C GLY A 16 7.01 -17.23 14.67
N LEU A 17 6.31 -16.50 13.79
CA LEU A 17 5.66 -17.03 12.57
C LEU A 17 6.36 -16.58 11.28
N GLY A 18 7.50 -15.92 11.41
CA GLY A 18 8.20 -15.27 10.32
C GLY A 18 7.63 -13.90 9.97
N LYS A 19 8.20 -13.30 8.94
CA LYS A 19 7.86 -11.96 8.45
C LYS A 19 6.45 -11.96 7.85
N GLY A 20 5.64 -10.96 8.23
CA GLY A 20 4.30 -10.78 7.70
C GLY A 20 4.25 -10.77 6.16
N LEU A 21 3.16 -11.30 5.60
CA LEU A 21 2.95 -11.34 4.15
C LEU A 21 2.63 -9.96 3.57
N ALA A 22 1.81 -9.17 4.26
CA ALA A 22 1.46 -7.83 3.83
C ALA A 22 0.99 -6.99 5.02
N VAL A 23 1.23 -5.68 4.95
CA VAL A 23 0.68 -4.71 5.90
C VAL A 23 -0.52 -4.01 5.28
N ARG A 24 -1.65 -3.98 5.99
CA ARG A 24 -2.89 -3.33 5.54
C ARG A 24 -3.54 -2.50 6.64
N SER A 25 -4.40 -1.56 6.27
CA SER A 25 -5.21 -0.83 7.25
C SER A 25 -6.52 -1.54 7.56
N GLY A 26 -7.02 -1.33 8.78
CA GLY A 26 -8.36 -1.74 9.19
C GLY A 26 -9.45 -0.96 8.46
N TYR A 27 -10.66 -1.54 8.42
CA TYR A 27 -11.80 -1.00 7.69
C TYR A 27 -12.15 0.46 8.02
N ALA A 28 -12.03 0.87 9.29
CA ALA A 28 -12.31 2.24 9.73
C ALA A 28 -11.44 3.32 9.06
N HIS A 29 -10.34 2.93 8.41
CA HIS A 29 -9.45 3.82 7.67
C HIS A 29 -9.65 3.75 6.15
N LYS A 30 -10.78 3.24 5.67
CA LYS A 30 -11.10 3.14 4.24
C LYS A 30 -12.23 4.08 3.88
N PHE A 31 -11.88 5.22 3.27
CA PHE A 31 -12.83 6.21 2.78
C PHE A 31 -12.28 6.85 1.50
N ASP A 32 -13.14 7.53 0.76
CA ASP A 32 -12.77 8.15 -0.52
C ASP A 32 -11.55 9.09 -0.39
N GLY A 33 -10.59 8.92 -1.29
CA GLY A 33 -9.36 9.71 -1.36
C GLY A 33 -8.36 9.37 -0.26
N LYS A 34 -8.56 8.29 0.49
CA LYS A 34 -7.60 7.83 1.50
C LYS A 34 -6.49 7.03 0.83
N VAL A 35 -5.26 7.46 1.07
CA VAL A 35 -4.04 6.72 0.72
C VAL A 35 -3.28 6.38 2.01
N SER A 36 -2.86 5.13 2.12
CA SER A 36 -2.01 4.65 3.21
C SER A 36 -0.72 4.08 2.64
N CYS A 37 0.41 4.49 3.21
CA CYS A 37 1.74 4.15 2.72
C CYS A 37 2.46 3.21 3.70
N TYR A 38 3.02 2.13 3.19
CA TYR A 38 3.73 1.10 3.96
C TYR A 38 5.12 0.83 3.37
N PRO A 39 6.09 0.38 4.19
CA PRO A 39 7.32 -0.16 3.64
C PRO A 39 6.96 -1.32 2.70
N GLY A 40 7.66 -1.47 1.58
CA GLY A 40 7.53 -2.65 0.75
C GLY A 40 8.11 -3.87 1.46
N ARG A 41 7.49 -5.03 1.26
CA ARG A 41 7.89 -6.26 1.97
C ARG A 41 9.34 -6.62 1.73
N GLU A 42 9.79 -6.66 0.48
CA GLU A 42 11.16 -7.08 0.15
C GLU A 42 12.23 -6.04 0.53
N GLY A 43 11.81 -4.85 0.98
CA GLY A 43 12.73 -3.78 1.35
C GLY A 43 13.32 -3.08 0.12
N GLY A 44 14.57 -2.65 0.19
CA GLY A 44 15.25 -1.98 -0.94
C GLY A 44 14.69 -0.59 -1.28
N GLY A 45 13.96 0.05 -0.36
CA GLY A 45 13.30 1.33 -0.61
C GLY A 45 11.96 1.23 -1.35
N SER A 46 11.47 0.02 -1.62
CA SER A 46 10.12 -0.20 -2.15
C SER A 46 9.04 0.23 -1.15
N ILE A 47 7.85 0.54 -1.69
CA ILE A 47 6.72 1.07 -0.94
C ILE A 47 5.44 0.39 -1.45
N ASP A 48 4.59 -0.05 -0.51
CA ASP A 48 3.25 -0.52 -0.81
C ASP A 48 2.24 0.59 -0.52
N LEU A 49 1.34 0.86 -1.46
CA LEU A 49 0.27 1.86 -1.32
C LEU A 49 -1.10 1.16 -1.26
N GLU A 50 -1.86 1.45 -0.21
CA GLU A 50 -3.29 1.13 -0.16
C GLU A 50 -4.08 2.40 -0.49
N VAL A 51 -4.78 2.37 -1.64
CA VAL A 51 -5.55 3.49 -2.18
C VAL A 51 -7.03 3.15 -2.12
N CYS A 52 -7.85 4.03 -1.55
CA CYS A 52 -9.29 3.89 -1.48
C CYS A 52 -9.96 4.98 -2.32
N LEU A 53 -10.62 4.57 -3.40
CA LEU A 53 -11.32 5.45 -4.33
C LEU A 53 -12.67 4.83 -4.73
N PRO A 54 -13.65 5.64 -5.15
CA PRO A 54 -14.86 5.16 -5.80
C PRO A 54 -14.51 4.37 -7.07
N PRO A 55 -15.37 3.42 -7.48
CA PRO A 55 -15.08 2.53 -8.61
C PRO A 55 -14.62 3.26 -9.87
N ASN A 56 -15.32 4.32 -10.27
CA ASN A 56 -14.98 5.09 -11.48
C ASN A 56 -13.57 5.70 -11.42
N SER A 57 -13.19 6.25 -10.26
CA SER A 57 -11.87 6.86 -10.06
C SER A 57 -10.77 5.81 -9.96
N MET A 58 -11.05 4.65 -9.36
CA MET A 58 -10.12 3.54 -9.33
C MET A 58 -9.84 3.00 -10.74
N SER A 59 -10.89 2.75 -11.53
CA SER A 59 -10.72 2.28 -12.91
C SER A 59 -9.95 3.27 -13.79
N ALA A 60 -10.15 4.58 -13.58
CA ALA A 60 -9.37 5.60 -14.28
C ALA A 60 -7.89 5.59 -13.88
N LEU A 61 -7.59 5.38 -12.59
CA LEU A 61 -6.21 5.27 -12.09
C LEU A 61 -5.51 4.01 -12.63
N GLU A 62 -6.20 2.87 -12.61
CA GLU A 62 -5.69 1.58 -13.13
C GLU A 62 -5.48 1.60 -14.66
N SER A 63 -6.21 2.46 -15.37
CA SER A 63 -6.05 2.66 -16.82
C SER A 63 -4.99 3.71 -17.18
N ASN A 64 -4.43 4.42 -16.21
CA ASN A 64 -3.42 5.44 -16.45
C ASN A 64 -2.04 4.79 -16.65
N GLN A 65 -1.54 4.84 -17.89
CA GLN A 65 -0.29 4.17 -18.25
C GLN A 65 0.94 4.75 -17.50
N GLU A 66 1.06 6.08 -17.41
CA GLU A 66 2.18 6.73 -16.70
C GLU A 66 2.26 6.29 -15.23
N PHE A 67 1.10 6.19 -14.58
CA PHE A 67 1.03 5.71 -13.20
C PHE A 67 1.39 4.22 -13.11
N MET A 68 0.81 3.39 -13.97
CA MET A 68 1.02 1.94 -13.94
C MET A 68 2.45 1.53 -14.31
N GLU A 69 3.18 2.33 -15.08
CA GLU A 69 4.62 2.14 -15.35
C GLU A 69 5.47 2.22 -14.06
N ALA A 70 5.02 2.95 -13.05
CA ALA A 70 5.69 3.04 -11.75
C ALA A 70 5.23 1.96 -10.76
N VAL A 71 4.10 1.30 -11.01
CA VAL A 71 3.54 0.26 -10.13
C VAL A 71 4.15 -1.09 -10.47
N SER A 72 4.72 -1.75 -9.47
CA SER A 72 5.15 -3.14 -9.61
C SER A 72 4.01 -4.08 -9.25
N LEU A 73 3.76 -5.09 -10.08
CA LEU A 73 2.89 -6.22 -9.70
C LEU A 73 3.68 -7.08 -8.70
N SER A 74 3.44 -6.88 -7.41
CA SER A 74 3.94 -7.82 -6.40
C SER A 74 3.13 -9.12 -6.50
N PRO A 75 3.78 -10.30 -6.43
CA PRO A 75 3.11 -11.60 -6.46
C PRO A 75 2.21 -11.86 -5.24
#